data_AF-A0A0C9Y4X4-F1
#
_entry.id   AF-A0A0C9Y4X4-F1
#
_cell.length_a   1.000
_cell.length_b   1.000
_cell.length_c   1.000
_cell.angle_alpha   90.00
_cell.angle_beta   90.00
_cell.angle_gamma   90.00
#
_symmetry.space_group_name_H-M   'P 1'
#
loop_
_entity.id
_entity.type
_entity.pdbx_description
1 polymer ?
#
loop_
_entity_poly.entity_id
_entity_poly.type
_entity_poly.pdbx_seq_one_letter_code
_entity_poly.pdbx_strand_id
1 'polypeptide(L)'
;YELNDSEWEIVKQLSSLLMIFKDVTLFFLRSTPNIPTVLPAMDNIGEWLTTASVNSKLPTSIRAAASLSKKTLNRYYEHLDCSKVYCIAMVLDPCCKLKYFKTAKWEKEWIDEAERLTRQEYIKSYRDLEAEFAE
;
A
#
# COMPACT_ATOMS: atom_id res chain seq x y z
N TYR A 1 26.60 -17.82 23.88
CA TYR A 1 26.84 -16.80 22.83
C TYR A 1 26.01 -15.60 23.21
N GLU A 2 26.66 -14.49 23.58
CA GLU A 2 26.02 -13.22 23.86
C GLU A 2 26.32 -12.25 22.71
N LEU A 3 25.34 -11.43 22.33
CA LEU A 3 25.52 -10.38 21.33
C LEU A 3 26.38 -9.27 21.91
N ASN A 4 27.32 -8.76 21.13
CA ASN A 4 28.10 -7.59 21.51
C ASN A 4 27.29 -6.29 21.31
N ASP A 5 27.79 -5.18 21.84
CA ASP A 5 27.10 -3.88 21.80
C ASP A 5 26.77 -3.41 20.37
N SER A 6 27.64 -3.70 19.40
CA SER A 6 27.42 -3.32 18.00
C SER A 6 26.32 -4.18 17.35
N GLU A 7 26.24 -5.46 17.69
CA GLU A 7 25.19 -6.36 17.22
C GLU A 7 23.83 -5.98 17.83
N TRP A 8 23.82 -5.60 19.12
CA TRP A 8 22.63 -5.07 19.78
C TRP A 8 22.10 -3.81 19.10
N GLU A 9 23.00 -2.93 18.65
CA GLU A 9 22.62 -1.72 17.93
C GLU A 9 21.97 -2.05 16.57
N ILE A 10 22.51 -3.03 15.84
CA ILE A 10 21.89 -3.52 14.60
C ILE A 10 20.49 -4.09 14.87
N VAL A 11 20.32 -4.84 15.96
CA VAL A 11 19.01 -5.39 16.36
C VAL A 11 18.00 -4.28 16.66
N LYS A 12 18.41 -3.21 17.37
CA LYS A 12 17.52 -2.06 17.65
C LYS A 12 17.08 -1.37 16.36
N GLN A 13 18.00 -1.18 15.42
CA GLN A 13 17.71 -0.55 14.14
C GLN A 13 16.83 -1.42 13.26
N LEU A 14 17.07 -2.74 13.25
CA LEU A 14 16.19 -3.70 12.59
C LEU A 14 14.78 -3.70 13.20
N SER A 15 14.68 -3.70 14.53
CA SER A 15 13.39 -3.62 15.23
C SER A 15 12.64 -2.35 14.83
N SER A 16 13.35 -1.22 14.76
CA SER A 16 12.77 0.07 14.33
C SER A 16 12.28 0.01 12.89
N LEU A 17 13.02 -0.64 11.99
CA LEU A 17 12.58 -0.87 10.61
C LEU A 17 11.30 -1.71 10.55
N LEU A 18 11.20 -2.74 11.39
CA LEU A 18 10.07 -3.68 11.42
C LEU A 18 8.79 -3.10 12.07
N MET A 19 8.91 -2.02 12.84
CA MET A 19 7.77 -1.41 13.56
C MET A 19 6.62 -1.04 12.63
N ILE A 20 6.89 -0.57 11.40
CA ILE A 20 5.82 -0.22 10.46
C ILE A 20 4.91 -1.41 10.13
N PHE A 21 5.46 -2.63 10.04
CA PHE A 21 4.68 -3.82 9.73
C PHE A 21 3.80 -4.21 10.91
N LYS A 22 4.31 -4.06 12.14
CA LYS A 22 3.54 -4.26 13.36
C LYS A 22 2.37 -3.29 13.42
N ASP A 23 2.62 -2.01 13.18
CA ASP A 23 1.59 -0.96 13.28
C ASP A 23 0.51 -1.17 12.22
N VAL A 24 0.89 -1.49 10.98
CA VAL A 24 -0.06 -1.82 9.92
C VAL A 24 -0.85 -3.09 10.24
N THR A 25 -0.19 -4.13 10.75
CA THR A 25 -0.88 -5.38 11.15
C THR A 25 -1.89 -5.11 12.27
N LEU A 26 -1.50 -4.37 13.31
CA LEU A 26 -2.40 -4.01 14.40
C LEU A 26 -3.54 -3.10 13.94
N PHE A 27 -3.31 -2.25 12.94
CA PHE A 27 -4.37 -1.49 12.29
C PHE A 27 -5.38 -2.43 11.63
N PHE A 28 -4.92 -3.38 10.80
CA PHE A 28 -5.78 -4.34 10.09
C PHE A 28 -6.50 -5.36 10.98
N LEU A 29 -6.00 -5.61 12.19
CA LEU A 29 -6.65 -6.48 13.18
C LEU A 29 -7.86 -5.83 13.87
N ARG A 30 -8.08 -4.52 13.69
CA ARG A 30 -9.27 -3.84 14.23
C ARG A 30 -10.50 -4.20 13.39
N SER A 31 -11.70 -3.98 13.92
CA SER A 31 -12.95 -4.23 13.19
C SER A 31 -13.32 -3.13 12.16
N THR A 32 -12.53 -2.06 12.09
CA THR A 32 -12.78 -0.84 11.30
C THR A 32 -12.08 -0.71 9.93
N PRO A 33 -10.92 -1.32 9.66
CA PRO A 33 -10.24 -1.22 8.36
C PRO A 33 -11.12 -1.76 7.25
N ASN A 34 -11.35 -0.93 6.23
CA ASN A 34 -12.09 -1.29 5.04
C ASN A 34 -11.13 -1.53 3.88
N ILE A 35 -11.61 -2.19 2.81
CA ILE A 35 -10.80 -2.52 1.62
C ILE A 35 -9.98 -1.32 1.08
N PRO A 36 -10.50 -0.07 1.03
CA PRO A 36 -9.72 1.09 0.63
C PRO A 36 -8.43 1.30 1.44
N THR A 37 -8.43 1.01 2.74
CA THR A 37 -7.27 1.28 3.61
C THR A 37 -6.02 0.45 3.30
N VAL A 38 -6.14 -0.60 2.47
CA VAL A 38 -5.00 -1.42 2.04
C VAL A 38 -3.99 -0.62 1.21
N LEU A 39 -4.45 0.19 0.26
CA LEU A 39 -3.55 0.97 -0.59
C LEU A 39 -2.72 1.99 0.20
N PRO A 40 -3.30 2.83 1.08
CA PRO A 40 -2.53 3.72 1.96
C PRO A 40 -1.57 3.00 2.89
N ALA A 41 -1.97 1.85 3.44
CA ALA A 41 -1.08 1.10 4.31
C ALA A 41 0.16 0.59 3.56
N MET A 42 -0.02 0.13 2.32
CA MET A 42 1.09 -0.28 1.49
C MET A 42 1.96 0.90 1.03
N ASP A 43 1.36 2.05 0.72
CA ASP A 43 2.09 3.25 0.30
C ASP A 43 3.01 3.68 1.44
N ASN A 44 2.48 3.70 2.66
CA ASN A 44 3.23 4.01 3.88
C ASN A 44 4.39 3.03 4.14
N ILE A 45 4.16 1.71 4.01
CA ILE A 45 5.24 0.71 4.14
C ILE A 45 6.29 0.94 3.05
N GLY A 46 5.86 1.21 1.82
CA GLY A 46 6.73 1.44 0.67
C GLY A 46 7.63 2.66 0.86
N GLU A 47 7.07 3.77 1.31
CA GLU A 47 7.81 5.00 1.61
C GLU A 47 8.81 4.79 2.76
N TRP A 48 8.38 4.10 3.83
CA TRP A 48 9.26 3.79 4.96
C TRP A 48 10.48 2.95 4.56
N LEU A 49 10.26 1.88 3.79
CA LEU A 49 11.34 1.01 3.31
C LEU A 49 12.27 1.73 2.33
N THR A 50 11.73 2.64 1.50
CA THR A 50 12.54 3.44 0.57
C THR A 50 13.40 4.44 1.32
N THR A 51 12.83 5.13 2.31
CA THR A 51 13.58 6.03 3.18
C THR A 51 14.69 5.28 3.92
N ALA A 52 14.40 4.09 4.45
CA ALA A 52 15.38 3.27 5.13
C ALA A 52 16.50 2.76 4.21
N SER A 53 16.21 2.41 2.96
CA SER A 53 17.21 1.88 2.03
C SER A 53 18.27 2.90 1.63
N VAL A 54 17.91 4.18 1.55
CA VAL A 54 18.83 5.28 1.18
C VAL A 54 19.46 5.99 2.37
N ASN A 55 19.04 5.68 3.61
CA ASN A 55 19.53 6.33 4.81
C ASN A 55 20.96 5.89 5.15
N SER A 56 21.94 6.76 4.87
CA SER A 56 23.38 6.51 5.10
C SER A 56 23.76 6.29 6.57
N LYS A 57 22.90 6.64 7.52
CA LYS A 57 23.10 6.38 8.96
C LYS A 57 22.84 4.93 9.35
N LEU A 58 22.14 4.16 8.49
CA LEU A 58 21.87 2.75 8.74
C LEU A 58 22.99 1.85 8.18
N PRO A 59 23.31 0.74 8.87
CA PRO A 59 24.23 -0.27 8.40
C PRO A 59 23.85 -0.78 7.01
N THR A 60 24.85 -1.14 6.22
CA THR A 60 24.66 -1.70 4.87
C THR A 60 23.75 -2.92 4.87
N SER A 61 23.80 -3.77 5.90
CA SER A 61 22.91 -4.92 6.06
C SER A 61 21.43 -4.51 6.17
N ILE A 62 21.12 -3.48 6.96
CA ILE A 62 19.75 -2.96 7.15
C ILE A 62 19.25 -2.31 5.87
N ARG A 63 20.08 -1.51 5.19
CA ARG A 63 19.73 -0.90 3.89
C ARG A 63 19.44 -1.95 2.82
N ALA A 64 20.24 -3.01 2.77
CA ALA A 64 20.04 -4.13 1.88
C ALA A 64 18.73 -4.88 2.20
N ALA A 65 18.46 -5.13 3.49
CA ALA A 65 17.22 -5.76 3.94
C ALA A 65 15.97 -4.91 3.61
N ALA A 66 16.05 -3.58 3.78
CA ALA A 66 14.99 -2.65 3.41
C ALA A 66 14.73 -2.67 1.89
N SER A 67 15.81 -2.66 1.08
CA SER A 67 15.72 -2.76 -0.38
C SER A 67 15.06 -4.08 -0.83
N LEU A 68 15.43 -5.20 -0.20
CA LEU A 68 14.83 -6.51 -0.49
C LEU A 68 13.36 -6.54 -0.07
N SER A 69 13.03 -6.01 1.10
CA SER A 69 11.65 -5.90 1.58
C SER A 69 10.79 -5.06 0.64
N LYS A 70 11.34 -3.96 0.11
CA LYS A 70 10.64 -3.11 -0.87
C LYS A 70 10.37 -3.86 -2.18
N LYS A 71 11.33 -4.65 -2.68
CA LYS A 71 11.10 -5.52 -3.85
C LYS A 71 9.98 -6.53 -3.59
N THR A 72 9.97 -7.15 -2.42
CA THR A 72 8.90 -8.07 -2.02
C THR A 72 7.54 -7.35 -1.97
N LEU A 73 7.48 -6.16 -1.37
CA LEU A 73 6.27 -5.34 -1.34
C LEU A 73 5.78 -4.98 -2.75
N ASN A 74 6.68 -4.60 -3.66
CA ASN A 74 6.32 -4.27 -5.04
C ASN A 74 5.68 -5.48 -5.76
N ARG A 75 6.14 -6.71 -5.50
CA ARG A 75 5.48 -7.92 -6.04
C ARG A 75 4.04 -8.07 -5.54
N TYR A 76 3.77 -7.71 -4.28
CA TYR A 76 2.40 -7.70 -3.77
C TYR A 76 1.57 -6.56 -4.39
N TYR A 77 2.18 -5.41 -4.66
CA TYR A 77 1.52 -4.32 -5.41
C TYR A 77 1.07 -4.78 -6.79
N GLU A 78 1.93 -5.44 -7.56
CA GLU A 78 1.57 -5.98 -8.88
C GLU A 78 0.34 -6.89 -8.80
N HIS A 79 0.25 -7.72 -7.76
CA HIS A 79 -0.92 -8.57 -7.54
C HIS A 79 -2.17 -7.82 -7.07
N LEU A 80 -2.02 -6.73 -6.32
CA LEU A 80 -3.14 -5.95 -5.81
C LEU A 80 -3.71 -5.02 -6.86
N ASP A 81 -2.86 -4.49 -7.73
CA ASP A 81 -3.26 -3.79 -8.95
C ASP A 81 -4.07 -4.70 -9.88
N CYS A 82 -3.66 -5.97 -10.04
CA CYS A 82 -4.46 -6.96 -10.76
C CYS A 82 -5.85 -7.20 -10.11
N SER A 83 -6.01 -6.94 -8.81
CA SER A 83 -7.29 -7.03 -8.12
C SER A 83 -8.02 -5.70 -8.19
N LYS A 84 -8.86 -5.57 -9.24
CA LYS A 84 -9.79 -4.45 -9.48
C LYS A 84 -10.49 -3.91 -8.22
N VAL A 85 -10.74 -4.78 -7.24
CA VAL A 85 -11.50 -4.51 -6.03
C VAL A 85 -10.89 -3.40 -5.17
N TYR A 86 -9.56 -3.35 -5.01
CA TYR A 86 -8.92 -2.36 -4.13
C TYR A 86 -8.98 -0.95 -4.73
N CYS A 87 -8.68 -0.83 -6.02
CA CYS A 87 -8.78 0.43 -6.76
C CYS A 87 -10.23 0.93 -6.83
N ILE A 88 -11.18 0.05 -7.17
CA ILE A 88 -12.61 0.41 -7.23
C ILE A 88 -13.11 0.87 -5.87
N ALA A 89 -12.81 0.12 -4.79
CA ALA A 89 -13.25 0.50 -3.45
C ALA A 89 -12.72 1.88 -3.04
N MET A 90 -11.45 2.19 -3.37
CA MET A 90 -10.86 3.51 -3.12
C MET A 90 -11.52 4.62 -3.94
N VAL A 91 -11.82 4.38 -5.22
CA VAL A 91 -12.50 5.36 -6.08
C VAL A 91 -13.92 5.64 -5.60
N LEU A 92 -14.61 4.63 -5.08
CA LEU A 92 -15.97 4.74 -4.54
C LEU A 92 -16.03 5.37 -3.14
N ASP A 93 -14.91 5.43 -2.41
CA ASP A 93 -14.85 6.12 -1.11
C ASP A 93 -15.09 7.63 -1.30
N PRO A 94 -16.18 8.20 -0.74
CA PRO A 94 -16.52 9.62 -0.90
C PRO A 94 -15.46 10.60 -0.41
N CYS A 95 -14.66 10.21 0.60
CA CYS A 95 -13.61 11.03 1.20
C CYS A 95 -12.31 11.00 0.38
N CYS A 96 -12.04 9.90 -0.33
CA CYS A 96 -10.79 9.67 -1.04
C CYS A 96 -10.92 9.93 -2.54
N LYS A 97 -11.82 9.20 -3.21
CA LYS A 97 -12.02 9.20 -4.67
C LYS A 97 -10.69 9.18 -5.43
N LEU A 98 -10.65 9.83 -6.59
CA LEU A 98 -9.42 10.07 -7.35
C LEU A 98 -8.45 11.07 -6.70
N LYS A 99 -8.89 11.81 -5.67
CA LYS A 99 -8.06 12.81 -4.99
C LYS A 99 -6.93 12.13 -4.22
N TYR A 100 -7.21 10.99 -3.58
CA TYR A 100 -6.22 10.21 -2.85
C TYR A 100 -5.00 9.89 -3.72
N PHE A 101 -5.21 9.28 -4.89
CA PHE A 101 -4.09 8.88 -5.76
C PHE A 101 -3.23 10.07 -6.22
N LYS A 102 -3.85 11.22 -6.47
CA LYS A 102 -3.14 12.47 -6.79
C LYS A 102 -2.28 12.95 -5.60
N THR A 103 -2.83 12.90 -4.39
CA THR A 103 -2.10 13.29 -3.17
C THR A 103 -0.98 12.31 -2.82
N ALA A 104 -1.21 11.01 -3.04
CA ALA A 104 -0.21 9.95 -2.87
C ALA A 104 0.84 9.93 -3.98
N LYS A 105 0.77 10.84 -4.97
CA LYS A 105 1.70 10.97 -6.10
C LYS A 105 1.84 9.69 -6.92
N TRP A 106 0.74 8.94 -7.06
CA TRP A 106 0.70 7.81 -7.97
C TRP A 106 0.91 8.28 -9.40
N GLU A 107 1.55 7.45 -10.23
CA GLU A 107 1.74 7.76 -11.65
C GLU A 107 0.38 7.89 -12.33
N LYS A 108 0.29 8.76 -13.33
CA LYS A 108 -0.99 9.12 -13.94
C LYS A 108 -1.66 7.90 -14.58
N GLU A 109 -0.85 7.03 -15.15
CA GLU A 109 -1.22 5.76 -15.76
C GLU A 109 -2.03 4.89 -14.79
N TRP A 110 -1.62 4.84 -13.51
CA TRP A 110 -2.34 4.08 -12.47
C TRP A 110 -3.67 4.73 -12.08
N ILE A 111 -3.72 6.06 -12.05
CA ILE A 111 -4.96 6.80 -11.75
C ILE A 111 -5.98 6.58 -12.87
N ASP A 112 -5.53 6.69 -14.12
CA ASP A 112 -6.34 6.49 -15.31
C ASP A 112 -6.85 5.04 -15.37
N GLU A 113 -6.01 4.07 -15.01
CA GLU A 113 -6.40 2.65 -14.92
C GLU A 113 -7.45 2.39 -13.83
N ALA A 114 -7.28 2.95 -12.63
CA ALA A 114 -8.26 2.83 -11.55
C ALA A 114 -9.62 3.41 -11.94
N GLU A 115 -9.64 4.56 -12.63
CA GLU A 115 -10.87 5.15 -13.18
C GLU A 115 -11.49 4.24 -14.25
N ARG A 116 -10.68 3.75 -15.19
CA ARG A 116 -11.13 2.87 -16.28
C ARG A 116 -11.74 1.59 -15.74
N LEU A 117 -11.10 0.93 -14.78
CA LEU A 117 -11.59 -0.29 -14.13
C LEU A 117 -12.93 -0.04 -13.43
N THR A 118 -13.05 1.05 -12.70
CA THR A 118 -14.30 1.43 -12.01
C THR A 118 -15.44 1.65 -13.00
N ARG A 119 -15.19 2.39 -14.08
CA ARG A 119 -16.20 2.63 -15.13
C ARG A 119 -16.58 1.34 -15.85
N GLN A 120 -15.62 0.47 -16.15
CA GLN A 120 -15.90 -0.81 -16.80
C GLN A 120 -16.75 -1.73 -15.94
N GLU A 121 -16.45 -1.83 -14.64
CA GLU A 121 -17.23 -2.70 -13.76
C GLU A 121 -18.64 -2.16 -13.52
N TYR A 122 -18.80 -0.83 -13.48
CA TYR A 122 -20.11 -0.17 -13.51
C TYR A 122 -20.90 -0.52 -14.78
N ILE A 123 -20.29 -0.35 -15.94
CA ILE A 123 -20.93 -0.62 -17.24
C ILE A 123 -21.36 -2.09 -17.33
N LYS A 124 -20.50 -3.01 -16.90
CA LYS A 124 -20.77 -4.44 -16.98
C LYS A 124 -21.87 -4.90 -16.03
N SER A 125 -21.96 -4.31 -14.83
CA SER A 125 -22.78 -4.87 -13.75
C SER A 125 -24.02 -4.04 -13.44
N TYR A 126 -24.09 -2.77 -13.85
CA TYR A 126 -25.13 -1.84 -13.44
C TYR A 126 -25.75 -1.01 -14.57
N ARG A 127 -25.14 -0.92 -15.77
CA ARG A 127 -25.67 -0.10 -16.87
C ARG A 127 -27.07 -0.49 -17.30
N ASP A 128 -27.35 -1.79 -17.40
CA ASP A 128 -28.66 -2.27 -17.89
C ASP A 128 -29.73 -2.22 -16.78
N LEU A 129 -29.33 -2.22 -15.51
CA LEU A 129 -30.22 -2.02 -14.36
C LEU A 129 -30.72 -0.57 -14.28
N GLU A 130 -29.90 0.43 -14.63
CA GLU A 130 -30.35 1.83 -14.70
C GLU A 130 -31.50 2.05 -15.70
N ALA A 131 -31.59 1.24 -16.77
CA ALA A 131 -32.67 1.33 -17.74
C ALA A 131 -34.00 0.76 -17.19
N GLU A 132 -33.96 -0.26 -16.33
CA GLU A 132 -35.15 -0.84 -15.67
C GLU A 132 -35.69 0.02 -14.53
N PHE A 133 -34.85 0.82 -13.85
CA PHE A 133 -35.28 1.70 -12.75
C PHE A 133 -35.67 3.11 -13.20
N ALA A 134 -35.52 3.42 -14.50
CA ALA A 134 -35.86 4.71 -15.10
C ALA A 134 -37.18 4.70 -15.90
N GLU A 135 -37.87 3.55 -15.99
CA GLU A 135 -39.27 3.39 -16.42
C GLU A 135 -40.24 3.39 -15.24
#